data_AF-A0A0Q9NAA3-F1
#
_entry.id   AF-A0A0Q9NAA3-F1
#
_cell.length_a   1.000
_cell.length_b   1.000
_cell.length_c   1.000
_cell.angle_alpha   90.00
_cell.angle_beta   90.00
_cell.angle_gamma   90.00
#
_symmetry.space_group_name_H-M   'P 1'
#
loop_
_entity.id
_entity.type
_entity.pdbx_description
1 polymer ?
#
loop_
_entity_poly.entity_id
_entity_poly.type
_entity_poly.pdbx_seq_one_letter_code
_entity_poly.pdbx_strand_id
1 'polypeptide(L)'
;MESSERNTLRQLLDELTIALIADGLQQVNRQALAEHIAENELDEAGAAPSWLIDLLTAVNDRKVTGHWVDFKRGTGDDTNVFDFIRHLHEVLPIKYENNEESWLLTFPKLQLEACISLEGSCYKVSGIGDTWELEDALNE
;
A
#
# COMPACT_ATOMS: atom_id res chain seq x y z
N MET A 1 -18.25 1.34 22.15
CA MET A 1 -17.48 0.11 21.88
C MET A 1 -17.32 0.08 20.38
N GLU A 2 -16.27 0.73 19.89
CA GLU A 2 -15.97 0.74 18.46
C GLU A 2 -15.33 -0.60 18.13
N SER A 3 -16.12 -1.46 17.51
CA SER A 3 -15.63 -2.60 16.76
C SER A 3 -14.87 -2.05 15.55
N SER A 4 -13.66 -1.54 15.77
CA SER A 4 -12.71 -1.39 14.68
C SER A 4 -12.36 -2.81 14.25
N GLU A 5 -13.16 -3.35 13.34
CA GLU A 5 -12.82 -4.57 12.61
C GLU A 5 -11.42 -4.34 12.06
N ARG A 6 -10.42 -4.98 12.67
CA ARG A 6 -9.06 -4.98 12.12
C ARG A 6 -9.17 -5.76 10.83
N ASN A 7 -9.36 -5.06 9.72
CA ASN A 7 -9.32 -5.65 8.40
C ASN A 7 -7.97 -6.36 8.28
N THR A 8 -8.02 -7.66 8.03
CA THR A 8 -6.80 -8.44 7.79
C THR A 8 -6.20 -8.01 6.45
N LEU A 9 -4.87 -8.14 6.29
CA LEU A 9 -4.19 -7.80 5.04
C LEU A 9 -4.89 -8.46 3.83
N ARG A 10 -5.22 -9.75 3.97
CA ARG A 10 -5.95 -10.51 2.96
C ARG A 10 -7.28 -9.88 2.58
N GLN A 11 -8.08 -9.47 3.57
CA GLN A 11 -9.38 -8.84 3.32
C GLN A 11 -9.21 -7.52 2.56
N LEU A 12 -8.26 -6.67 2.97
CA LEU A 12 -7.97 -5.41 2.29
C LEU A 12 -7.57 -5.64 0.83
N LEU A 13 -6.73 -6.65 0.57
CA LEU A 13 -6.28 -6.96 -0.78
C LEU A 13 -7.37 -7.60 -1.65
N ASP A 14 -8.28 -8.39 -1.06
CA ASP A 14 -9.47 -8.90 -1.74
C ASP A 14 -10.43 -7.74 -2.14
N GLU A 15 -10.65 -6.79 -1.23
CA GLU A 15 -11.45 -5.58 -1.50
C GLU A 15 -10.80 -4.70 -2.58
N LEU A 16 -9.49 -4.48 -2.47
CA LEU A 16 -8.69 -3.73 -3.43
C LEU A 16 -8.75 -4.38 -4.82
N THR A 17 -8.62 -5.70 -4.86
CA THR A 17 -8.75 -6.49 -6.09
C THR A 17 -10.09 -6.22 -6.76
N ILE A 18 -11.19 -6.30 -6.01
CA ILE A 18 -12.54 -6.03 -6.53
C ILE A 18 -12.64 -4.59 -7.09
N ALA A 19 -12.11 -3.61 -6.34
CA ALA A 19 -12.14 -2.21 -6.75
C ALA A 19 -11.32 -1.94 -8.03
N LEU A 20 -10.23 -2.68 -8.22
CA LEU A 20 -9.34 -2.56 -9.38
C LEU A 20 -9.85 -3.28 -10.64
N ILE A 21 -10.71 -4.31 -10.51
CA ILE A 21 -11.20 -5.10 -11.64
C ILE A 21 -12.65 -4.79 -12.06
N ALA A 22 -13.29 -3.78 -11.46
CA ALA A 22 -14.72 -3.50 -11.64
C ALA A 22 -15.18 -3.32 -13.11
N ASP A 23 -14.26 -3.09 -14.06
CA ASP A 23 -14.53 -3.00 -15.51
C ASP A 23 -14.28 -4.31 -16.31
N GLY A 24 -14.09 -5.46 -15.64
CA GLY A 24 -14.31 -6.78 -16.24
C GLY A 24 -13.28 -7.31 -17.26
N LEU A 25 -12.11 -6.70 -17.41
CA LEU A 25 -11.11 -7.10 -18.41
C LEU A 25 -9.85 -7.77 -17.87
N GLN A 26 -9.58 -7.72 -16.56
CA GLN A 26 -8.44 -8.40 -15.96
C GLN A 26 -8.90 -9.35 -14.86
N GLN A 27 -8.59 -10.64 -15.05
CA GLN A 27 -8.65 -11.60 -13.97
C GLN A 27 -7.44 -11.36 -13.08
N VAL A 28 -7.63 -10.71 -11.94
CA VAL A 28 -6.66 -10.82 -10.85
C VAL A 28 -6.69 -12.26 -10.39
N ASN A 29 -5.54 -12.92 -10.45
CA ASN A 29 -5.40 -14.27 -9.95
C ASN A 29 -5.40 -14.20 -8.41
N ARG A 30 -6.59 -14.30 -7.80
CA ARG A 30 -6.74 -14.32 -6.33
C ARG A 30 -5.88 -15.40 -5.67
N GLN A 31 -5.60 -16.49 -6.38
CA GLN A 31 -4.67 -17.50 -5.91
C GLN A 31 -3.24 -16.95 -5.87
N ALA A 32 -2.76 -16.28 -6.92
CA ALA A 32 -1.45 -15.64 -6.93
C ALA A 32 -1.32 -14.57 -5.83
N LEU A 33 -2.39 -13.82 -5.54
CA LEU A 33 -2.41 -12.87 -4.44
C LEU A 33 -2.28 -13.55 -3.07
N ALA A 34 -3.00 -14.65 -2.86
CA ALA A 34 -2.88 -15.42 -1.62
C ALA A 34 -1.50 -16.09 -1.47
N GLU A 35 -0.94 -16.61 -2.57
CA GLU A 35 0.41 -17.16 -2.63
C GLU A 35 1.44 -16.07 -2.31
N HIS A 36 1.32 -14.87 -2.88
CA HIS A 36 2.21 -13.75 -2.62
C HIS A 36 2.20 -13.30 -1.14
N ILE A 37 1.04 -13.28 -0.49
CA ILE A 37 0.94 -13.01 0.96
C ILE A 37 1.69 -14.08 1.76
N ALA A 38 1.48 -15.35 1.43
CA ALA A 38 2.07 -16.48 2.15
C ALA A 38 3.59 -16.60 1.93
N GLU A 39 4.08 -16.36 0.71
CA GLU A 39 5.51 -16.36 0.36
C GLU A 39 6.30 -15.29 1.11
N ASN A 40 5.64 -14.19 1.48
CA ASN A 40 6.21 -13.12 2.29
C ASN A 40 5.86 -13.25 3.79
N GLU A 41 5.28 -14.38 4.22
CA GLU A 41 4.94 -14.65 5.63
C GLU A 41 4.01 -13.59 6.26
N LEU A 42 3.10 -13.00 5.45
CA LEU A 42 2.18 -11.94 5.89
C LEU A 42 0.75 -12.42 6.15
N ASP A 43 0.50 -13.74 6.15
CA ASP A 43 -0.81 -14.35 6.34
C ASP A 43 -1.18 -14.56 7.83
N GLU A 44 -0.19 -14.54 8.73
CA GLU A 44 -0.41 -14.66 10.16
C GLU A 44 -0.97 -13.38 10.81
N ALA A 45 -1.74 -13.55 11.89
CA ALA A 45 -2.32 -12.44 12.62
C ALA A 45 -1.22 -11.56 13.25
N GLY A 46 -1.09 -10.33 12.75
CA GLY A 46 -0.09 -9.37 13.22
C GLY A 46 1.26 -9.44 12.50
N ALA A 47 1.40 -10.28 11.46
CA ALA A 47 2.60 -10.30 10.63
C ALA A 47 2.70 -9.05 9.73
N ALA A 48 1.58 -8.61 9.16
CA ALA A 48 1.52 -7.35 8.43
C ALA A 48 1.65 -6.15 9.38
N PRO A 49 2.60 -5.23 9.15
CA PRO A 49 2.76 -4.06 10.01
C PRO A 49 1.57 -3.11 9.86
N SER A 50 1.22 -2.40 10.94
CA SER A 50 0.02 -1.55 10.95
C SER A 50 0.05 -0.47 9.88
N TRP A 51 1.22 0.11 9.58
CA TRP A 51 1.33 1.14 8.55
C TRP A 51 0.98 0.65 7.14
N LEU A 52 1.26 -0.63 6.84
CA LEU A 52 0.87 -1.23 5.57
C LEU A 52 -0.65 -1.40 5.51
N ILE A 53 -1.25 -1.85 6.62
CA ILE A 53 -2.70 -1.95 6.76
C ILE A 53 -3.36 -0.57 6.61
N ASP A 54 -2.82 0.45 7.26
CA ASP A 54 -3.34 1.83 7.21
C ASP A 54 -3.22 2.43 5.80
N LEU A 55 -2.09 2.20 5.11
CA LEU A 55 -1.87 2.62 3.73
C LEU A 55 -2.87 1.96 2.78
N LEU A 56 -3.02 0.62 2.84
CA LEU A 56 -3.94 -0.11 1.97
C LEU A 56 -5.41 0.21 2.27
N THR A 57 -5.73 0.47 3.54
CA THR A 57 -7.06 0.95 3.94
C THR A 57 -7.35 2.32 3.33
N ALA A 58 -6.40 3.25 3.40
CA ALA A 58 -6.55 4.57 2.78
C ALA A 58 -6.75 4.48 1.26
N VAL A 59 -6.05 3.56 0.58
CA VAL A 59 -6.26 3.31 -0.86
C VAL A 59 -7.65 2.73 -1.14
N ASN A 60 -8.10 1.72 -0.38
CA ASN A 60 -9.43 1.12 -0.52
C ASN A 60 -10.56 2.13 -0.31
N ASP A 61 -10.43 2.97 0.72
CA ASP A 61 -11.40 4.02 1.06
C ASP A 61 -11.32 5.24 0.13
N ARG A 62 -10.36 5.23 -0.81
CA ARG A 62 -10.00 6.35 -1.67
C ARG A 62 -9.72 7.65 -0.91
N LYS A 63 -9.08 7.51 0.25
CA LYS A 63 -8.78 8.59 1.18
C LYS A 63 -7.37 9.12 0.91
N VAL A 64 -7.30 10.32 0.33
CA VAL A 64 -6.06 11.10 0.26
C VAL A 64 -5.63 11.51 1.67
N THR A 65 -4.35 11.30 2.01
CA THR A 65 -3.83 11.64 3.34
C THR A 65 -3.64 13.14 3.52
N GLY A 66 -3.31 13.86 2.43
CA GLY A 66 -3.07 15.31 2.43
C GLY A 66 -1.72 15.75 3.01
N HIS A 67 -1.03 14.86 3.72
CA HIS A 67 0.30 15.05 4.30
C HIS A 67 1.05 13.71 4.32
N TRP A 68 2.35 13.75 4.61
CA TRP A 68 3.16 12.56 4.86
C TRP A 68 2.83 11.97 6.23
N VAL A 69 2.58 10.68 6.26
CA VAL A 69 2.26 9.91 7.46
C VAL A 69 3.48 9.10 7.86
N ASP A 70 4.08 9.46 8.99
CA ASP A 70 5.22 8.74 9.53
C ASP A 70 4.82 7.34 9.98
N PHE A 71 5.68 6.37 9.71
CA PHE A 71 5.57 5.03 10.23
C PHE A 71 6.84 4.58 10.93
N LYS A 72 6.66 3.65 11.86
CA LYS A 72 7.77 2.94 12.47
C LYS A 72 7.98 1.64 11.71
N ARG A 73 9.21 1.45 11.23
CA ARG A 73 9.70 0.17 10.77
C ARG A 73 9.66 -0.86 11.90
N GLY A 74 9.52 -2.13 11.54
CA GLY A 74 9.61 -3.21 12.50
C GLY A 74 10.96 -3.17 13.22
N THR A 75 11.00 -3.68 14.45
CA THR A 75 12.28 -3.89 15.16
C THR A 75 13.07 -5.08 14.61
N GLY A 76 12.50 -5.81 13.64
CA GLY A 76 13.08 -6.97 12.99
C GLY A 76 13.40 -6.71 11.51
N ASP A 77 13.49 -7.78 10.73
CA ASP A 77 13.75 -7.71 9.30
C ASP A 77 12.45 -7.39 8.53
N ASP A 78 12.34 -6.18 7.99
CA ASP A 78 11.20 -5.75 7.17
C ASP A 78 11.34 -6.19 5.69
N THR A 79 12.35 -6.99 5.34
CA THR A 79 12.60 -7.46 3.96
C THR A 79 11.36 -8.09 3.35
N ASN A 80 10.64 -8.94 4.09
CA ASN A 80 9.41 -9.58 3.59
C ASN A 80 8.31 -8.56 3.25
N VAL A 81 8.13 -7.52 4.07
CA VAL A 81 7.13 -6.46 3.83
C VAL A 81 7.49 -5.67 2.57
N PHE A 82 8.77 -5.38 2.42
CA PHE A 82 9.32 -4.63 1.30
C PHE A 82 9.29 -5.42 -0.01
N ASP A 83 9.63 -6.70 0.01
CA ASP A 83 9.50 -7.59 -1.14
C ASP A 83 8.03 -7.79 -1.52
N PHE A 84 7.15 -7.94 -0.53
CA PHE A 84 5.70 -7.97 -0.77
C PHE A 84 5.23 -6.74 -1.55
N ILE A 85 5.61 -5.53 -1.12
CA ILE A 85 5.21 -4.27 -1.78
C ILE A 85 5.81 -4.16 -3.18
N ARG A 86 7.10 -4.46 -3.32
CA ARG A 86 7.84 -4.37 -4.59
C ARG A 86 7.20 -5.22 -5.68
N HIS A 87 6.72 -6.40 -5.32
CA HIS A 87 6.14 -7.37 -6.25
C HIS A 87 4.61 -7.33 -6.30
N LEU A 88 3.95 -6.43 -5.58
CA LEU A 88 2.49 -6.34 -5.56
C LEU A 88 1.89 -6.07 -6.96
N HIS A 89 2.63 -5.37 -7.81
CA HIS A 89 2.25 -5.08 -9.20
C HIS A 89 2.24 -6.32 -10.12
N GLU A 90 2.84 -7.44 -9.70
CA GLU A 90 2.83 -8.69 -10.47
C GLU A 90 1.50 -9.43 -10.29
N VAL A 91 0.81 -9.19 -9.17
CA VAL A 91 -0.45 -9.86 -8.80
C VAL A 91 -1.66 -8.93 -8.82
N LEU A 92 -1.46 -7.61 -8.78
CA LEU A 92 -2.51 -6.59 -8.92
C LEU A 92 -2.27 -5.68 -10.13
N PRO A 93 -3.33 -5.14 -10.75
CA PRO A 93 -3.23 -4.27 -11.93
C PRO A 93 -2.86 -2.83 -11.52
N ILE A 94 -1.71 -2.70 -10.88
CA ILE A 94 -1.11 -1.45 -10.41
C ILE A 94 0.22 -1.24 -11.11
N LYS A 95 0.77 -0.03 -11.03
CA LYS A 95 2.16 0.23 -11.47
C LYS A 95 3.05 0.40 -10.25
N TYR A 96 4.29 -0.04 -10.39
CA TYR A 96 5.34 0.15 -9.40
C TYR A 96 6.51 0.89 -10.04
N GLU A 97 6.99 1.93 -9.36
CA GLU A 97 8.18 2.70 -9.75
C GLU A 97 9.11 2.81 -8.54
N ASN A 98 10.41 2.58 -8.76
CA ASN A 98 11.44 2.66 -7.75
C ASN A 98 12.34 3.86 -8.03
N ASN A 99 12.33 4.85 -7.13
CA ASN A 99 13.07 6.11 -7.23
C ASN A 99 14.21 6.18 -6.20
N GLU A 100 14.91 5.07 -5.99
CA GLU A 100 16.03 4.88 -5.06
C GLU A 100 15.62 5.01 -3.57
N GLU A 101 15.14 6.17 -3.15
CA GLU A 101 14.79 6.50 -1.76
C GLU A 101 13.29 6.42 -1.49
N SER A 102 12.48 6.30 -2.55
CA SER A 102 11.04 6.17 -2.48
C SER A 102 10.47 5.19 -3.50
N TRP A 103 9.35 4.59 -3.17
CA TRP A 103 8.57 3.74 -4.06
C TRP A 103 7.22 4.35 -4.32
N LEU A 104 6.79 4.29 -5.58
CA LEU A 104 5.51 4.80 -6.02
C LEU A 104 4.65 3.64 -6.53
N LEU A 105 3.51 3.43 -5.85
CA LEU A 105 2.46 2.52 -6.28
C LEU A 105 1.34 3.34 -6.92
N THR A 106 1.13 3.20 -8.23
CA THR A 106 0.01 3.86 -8.92
C THR A 106 -1.15 2.90 -9.07
N PHE A 107 -2.36 3.32 -8.70
CA PHE A 107 -3.62 2.58 -8.81
C PHE A 107 -4.52 3.24 -9.88
N PRO A 108 -4.34 2.96 -11.19
CA PRO A 108 -4.98 3.75 -12.24
C PRO A 108 -6.51 3.74 -12.19
N LYS A 109 -7.09 2.60 -11.80
CA LYS A 109 -8.54 2.44 -11.69
C LYS A 109 -9.15 3.20 -10.52
N LEU A 110 -8.37 3.48 -9.49
CA LEU A 110 -8.80 4.27 -8.34
C LEU A 110 -8.47 5.76 -8.49
N GLN A 111 -7.69 6.14 -9.52
CA GLN A 111 -7.15 7.49 -9.70
C GLN A 111 -6.31 7.96 -8.51
N LEU A 112 -5.60 7.02 -7.87
CA LEU A 112 -4.77 7.25 -6.70
C LEU A 112 -3.36 6.74 -6.91
N GLU A 113 -2.47 7.25 -6.09
CA GLU A 113 -1.09 6.84 -5.97
C GLU A 113 -0.68 6.85 -4.50
N ALA A 114 0.19 5.90 -4.13
CA ALA A 114 0.78 5.80 -2.80
C ALA A 114 2.30 5.88 -2.93
N CYS A 115 2.89 6.92 -2.34
CA CYS A 115 4.34 7.06 -2.25
C CYS A 115 4.80 6.62 -0.88
N ILE A 116 5.86 5.80 -0.84
CA ILE A 116 6.48 5.29 0.37
C ILE A 116 7.93 5.77 0.36
N SER A 117 8.27 6.70 1.24
CA SER A 117 9.65 7.14 1.45
C SER A 117 10.32 6.23 2.47
N LEU A 118 11.38 5.56 2.04
CA LEU A 118 12.19 4.74 2.92
C LEU A 118 13.09 5.64 3.77
N GLU A 119 13.73 6.65 3.19
CA GLU A 119 14.61 7.56 3.93
C GLU A 119 13.89 8.21 5.12
N GLY A 120 12.68 8.76 4.87
CA GLY A 120 11.85 9.39 5.90
C GLY A 120 11.06 8.39 6.76
N SER A 121 10.95 7.12 6.34
CA SER A 121 10.02 6.14 6.91
C SER A 121 8.60 6.70 7.02
N CYS A 122 8.10 7.24 5.92
CA CYS A 122 6.78 7.85 5.84
C CYS A 122 6.09 7.49 4.51
N TYR A 123 4.77 7.61 4.48
CA TYR A 123 3.99 7.38 3.26
C TYR A 123 2.98 8.49 3.01
N LYS A 124 2.53 8.64 1.77
CA LYS A 124 1.47 9.57 1.37
C LYS A 124 0.58 8.91 0.34
N VAL A 125 -0.74 9.09 0.46
CA VAL A 125 -1.72 8.69 -0.56
C VAL A 125 -2.31 9.96 -1.18
N SER A 126 -2.25 10.10 -2.49
CA SER A 126 -2.73 11.26 -3.23
C SER A 126 -3.44 10.88 -4.53
N GLY A 127 -4.07 11.86 -5.18
CA GLY A 127 -4.56 11.69 -6.54
C GLY A 127 -3.39 11.57 -7.51
N ILE A 128 -3.60 10.88 -8.64
CA ILE A 128 -2.56 10.74 -9.67
C ILE A 128 -2.14 12.12 -10.20
N GLY A 129 -0.85 12.42 -10.09
CA GLY A 129 -0.26 13.67 -10.59
C GLY A 129 -0.31 14.83 -9.59
N ASP A 130 -0.71 14.57 -8.34
CA ASP A 130 -0.57 15.53 -7.26
C ASP A 130 0.91 15.64 -6.82
N THR A 131 1.31 16.80 -6.31
CA THR A 131 2.70 17.05 -5.91
C THR A 131 3.10 16.22 -4.68
N TRP A 132 4.25 15.56 -4.80
CA TRP A 132 4.86 14.69 -3.78
C TRP A 132 5.84 15.40 -2.85
N GLU A 133 6.06 16.69 -3.04
CA GLU A 133 7.02 17.43 -2.22
C GLU A 133 6.71 17.18 -0.73
N LEU A 134 7.71 16.66 -0.02
CA LEU A 134 7.82 16.84 1.42
C LEU A 134 7.68 18.35 1.61
N GLU A 135 6.77 18.80 2.46
CA GLU A 135 6.74 20.21 2.82
C GLU A 135 8.07 20.51 3.52
N ASP A 136 9.10 20.82 2.74
CA ASP A 136 10.33 21.42 3.19
C ASP A 136 9.92 22.74 3.80
N ALA A 137 9.78 22.70 5.13
CA ALA A 137 9.84 23.84 6.02
C ALA A 137 9.26 25.15 5.45
N LEU A 138 7.92 25.28 5.45
CA LEU A 138 7.27 26.59 5.47
C LEU A 138 7.39 27.30 6.84
N ASN A 139 8.48 27.04 7.58
CA ASN A 139 8.83 27.78 8.79
C ASN A 139 10.31 28.17 8.71
N GLU A 140 10.55 29.29 8.02
CA GLU A 140 11.66 30.21 8.31
C GLU A 140 11.64 30.68 9.78
#